data_AF-A0A4W3JFQ8-F1
#
_entry.id   AF-A0A4W3JFQ8-F1
#
_cell.length_a   1.000
_cell.length_b   1.000
_cell.length_c   1.000
_cell.angle_alpha   90.00
_cell.angle_beta   90.00
_cell.angle_gamma   90.00
#
_symmetry.space_group_name_H-M   'P 1'
#
loop_
_entity.id
_entity.type
_entity.pdbx_description
1 polymer ?
#
loop_
_entity_poly.entity_id
_entity_poly.type
_entity_poly.pdbx_seq_one_letter_code
_entity_poly.pdbx_strand_id
1 'polypeptide(L)'
;MGNSWKVPDDDDPNCKDPVDPESCPPDEENLYQSDSFCGLMTNQQGPFVKCHSVINPQGLFESCVVELCLLEGSQAALCNALEVYADACQSVGVTIPPWRNSTFCPIQCPTNSHYNVCANACAATCTDRLASHNCSQPCMASCECNEGFVLSGSTCVSVDDCGCFYNDKYYQVKTFWMDDCLERCRCIGNDQVKCKPATCESDEVCKIQDGILGCYSGGSATCHIYGDPHYMTFDRKLYHFQGACNYTVTETCGNTSVKFSVTTRNEHRGNPIISESNCLASGFEFCQGKTLGKFPYSTCLCLPCSNGGHELMVIVNERYKGELCGLCGTYTENQLDDFLKPDGILASDSNQFGNSWIVQDNSEQWHCNIHGNKRLVQNWQEADQYCKIFFDDPFKDCNWYIPPQLYFESCTYDYCNTGGDSEQLCNALASYASVCEAAGVDLGDWREQTGCVEESKFDIRKYPHLFSPFYIWASGSLARLRRRH
;
A
#
# COMPACT_ATOMS: atom_id res chain seq x y z
N MET A 1 24.65 -21.10 2.23
CA MET A 1 25.27 -20.10 3.12
C MET A 1 24.27 -19.02 3.52
N GLY A 2 23.56 -18.36 2.59
CA GLY A 2 22.53 -17.36 2.94
C GLY A 2 21.52 -17.82 4.01
N ASN A 3 21.03 -19.06 3.93
CA ASN A 3 20.05 -19.62 4.88
C ASN A 3 20.56 -19.65 6.34
N SER A 4 21.88 -19.64 6.59
CA SER A 4 22.43 -19.57 7.97
C SER A 4 22.57 -18.14 8.50
N TRP A 5 22.16 -17.14 7.73
CA TRP A 5 22.12 -15.72 8.06
C TRP A 5 20.69 -15.15 8.01
N LYS A 6 19.67 -16.01 7.98
CA LYS A 6 18.26 -15.58 8.14
C LYS A 6 18.08 -14.85 9.47
N VAL A 7 17.29 -13.78 9.46
CA VAL A 7 16.92 -13.05 10.67
C VAL A 7 15.90 -13.90 11.46
N PRO A 8 16.08 -14.16 12.76
CA PRO A 8 15.25 -15.13 13.49
C PRO A 8 13.78 -14.78 13.73
N ASP A 9 13.30 -13.60 13.30
CA ASP A 9 11.94 -13.07 13.60
C ASP A 9 11.06 -12.91 12.34
N ASP A 10 11.43 -13.53 11.20
CA ASP A 10 10.56 -13.64 10.02
C ASP A 10 9.59 -14.82 10.21
N ASP A 11 8.47 -14.58 10.91
CA ASP A 11 7.33 -15.52 11.02
C ASP A 11 6.53 -15.63 9.69
N ASP A 12 6.99 -15.01 8.59
CA ASP A 12 6.37 -15.12 7.26
C ASP A 12 6.45 -16.56 6.72
N PRO A 13 5.32 -17.27 6.55
CA PRO A 13 5.31 -18.64 6.00
C PRO A 13 5.78 -18.71 4.53
N ASN A 14 5.96 -17.57 3.86
CA ASN A 14 6.54 -17.47 2.52
C ASN A 14 8.07 -17.34 2.52
N CYS A 15 8.72 -17.07 3.68
CA CYS A 15 10.19 -16.98 3.83
C CYS A 15 10.88 -18.36 3.84
N LYS A 16 10.56 -19.17 2.82
CA LYS A 16 11.07 -20.53 2.63
C LYS A 16 12.54 -20.51 2.24
N ASP A 17 13.23 -21.62 2.45
CA ASP A 17 14.56 -21.81 1.86
C ASP A 17 14.42 -21.84 0.33
N PRO A 18 15.30 -21.17 -0.43
CA PRO A 18 15.27 -21.24 -1.89
C PRO A 18 15.48 -22.69 -2.33
N VAL A 19 14.67 -23.14 -3.27
CA VAL A 19 14.87 -24.43 -3.95
C VAL A 19 16.04 -24.27 -4.91
N ASP A 20 16.92 -25.28 -4.98
CA ASP A 20 18.00 -25.30 -5.97
C ASP A 20 17.38 -25.20 -7.39
N PRO A 21 17.80 -24.24 -8.22
CA PRO A 21 17.19 -24.03 -9.52
C PRO A 21 17.39 -25.22 -10.46
N GLU A 22 16.45 -25.37 -11.40
CA GLU A 22 16.52 -26.39 -12.44
C GLU A 22 17.72 -26.14 -13.37
N SER A 23 18.42 -27.22 -13.74
CA SER A 23 19.66 -27.11 -14.53
C SER A 23 19.36 -26.73 -15.98
N CYS A 24 20.13 -25.76 -16.49
CA CYS A 24 20.09 -25.30 -17.88
C CYS A 24 20.18 -26.46 -18.91
N PRO A 25 19.45 -26.40 -20.03
CA PRO A 25 19.70 -27.28 -21.17
C PRO A 25 21.16 -27.12 -21.66
N PRO A 26 21.91 -28.20 -21.92
CA PRO A 26 23.33 -28.08 -22.29
C PRO A 26 23.59 -27.22 -23.53
N ASP A 27 22.68 -27.20 -24.51
CA ASP A 27 22.84 -26.37 -25.71
C ASP A 27 22.67 -24.86 -25.42
N GLU A 28 21.83 -24.50 -24.45
CA GLU A 28 21.67 -23.12 -23.97
C GLU A 28 22.83 -22.68 -23.08
N GLU A 29 23.29 -23.55 -22.19
CA GLU A 29 24.48 -23.29 -21.37
C GLU A 29 25.71 -23.03 -22.26
N ASN A 30 25.95 -23.88 -23.27
CA ASN A 30 27.02 -23.68 -24.26
C ASN A 30 26.86 -22.37 -25.06
N LEU A 31 25.63 -21.94 -25.34
CA LEU A 31 25.36 -20.66 -26.01
C LEU A 31 25.71 -19.47 -25.09
N TYR A 32 25.29 -19.50 -23.83
CA TYR A 32 25.54 -18.42 -22.87
C TYR A 32 27.02 -18.34 -22.43
N GLN A 33 27.74 -19.45 -22.45
CA GLN A 33 29.20 -19.48 -22.27
C GLN A 33 29.98 -18.84 -23.43
N SER A 34 29.37 -18.60 -24.60
CA SER A 34 30.05 -18.05 -25.77
C SER A 34 30.40 -16.56 -25.66
N ASP A 35 31.34 -16.10 -26.50
CA ASP A 35 31.76 -14.70 -26.62
C ASP A 35 30.65 -13.71 -27.00
N SER A 36 29.51 -14.20 -27.52
CA SER A 36 28.33 -13.38 -27.82
C SER A 36 27.47 -13.10 -26.58
N PHE A 37 27.75 -13.79 -25.47
CA PHE A 37 27.06 -13.72 -24.19
C PHE A 37 28.09 -13.52 -23.06
N CYS A 38 28.09 -14.37 -22.03
CA CYS A 38 28.93 -14.21 -20.84
C CYS A 38 30.43 -14.37 -21.13
N GLY A 39 30.80 -15.16 -22.16
CA GLY A 39 32.18 -15.38 -22.58
C GLY A 39 32.94 -14.10 -22.93
N LEU A 40 32.23 -13.02 -23.29
CA LEU A 40 32.83 -11.71 -23.51
C LEU A 40 33.66 -11.22 -22.31
N MET A 41 33.29 -11.59 -21.07
CA MET A 41 34.03 -11.27 -19.85
C MET A 41 35.41 -11.94 -19.79
N THR A 42 35.53 -13.18 -20.26
CA THR A 42 36.74 -14.01 -20.16
C THR A 42 37.60 -13.98 -21.43
N ASN A 43 37.05 -13.46 -22.54
CA ASN A 43 37.68 -13.38 -23.85
C ASN A 43 39.04 -12.67 -23.82
N GLN A 44 40.11 -13.41 -24.16
CA GLN A 44 41.50 -12.95 -24.15
C GLN A 44 41.86 -11.98 -25.29
N GLN A 45 40.94 -11.72 -26.21
CA GLN A 45 41.02 -10.70 -27.25
C GLN A 45 39.88 -9.66 -27.14
N GLY A 46 39.04 -9.78 -26.10
CA GLY A 46 37.88 -8.94 -25.86
C GLY A 46 38.22 -7.59 -25.19
N PRO A 47 37.20 -6.73 -25.00
CA PRO A 47 37.38 -5.40 -24.40
C PRO A 47 37.92 -5.48 -22.96
N PHE A 48 37.56 -6.51 -22.21
CA PHE A 48 37.96 -6.64 -20.81
C PHE A 48 39.34 -7.28 -20.57
N VAL A 49 40.13 -7.58 -21.61
CA VAL A 49 41.44 -8.27 -21.46
C VAL A 49 42.41 -7.56 -20.51
N LYS A 50 42.38 -6.21 -20.45
CA LYS A 50 43.20 -5.44 -19.50
C LYS A 50 42.78 -5.60 -18.04
N CYS A 51 41.56 -6.06 -17.82
CA CYS A 51 40.97 -6.25 -16.50
C CYS A 51 41.38 -7.55 -15.82
N HIS A 52 41.62 -8.61 -16.61
CA HIS A 52 41.81 -9.98 -16.13
C HIS A 52 42.95 -10.13 -15.11
N SER A 53 43.95 -9.25 -15.18
CA SER A 53 45.09 -9.20 -14.25
C SER A 53 44.79 -8.50 -12.91
N VAL A 54 43.65 -7.82 -12.79
CA VAL A 54 43.24 -7.03 -11.61
C VAL A 54 41.97 -7.60 -10.99
N ILE A 55 40.96 -7.92 -11.80
CA ILE A 55 39.69 -8.54 -11.39
C ILE A 55 39.51 -9.84 -12.17
N ASN A 56 39.49 -10.98 -11.47
CA ASN A 56 39.25 -12.28 -12.07
C ASN A 56 37.78 -12.38 -12.56
N PRO A 57 37.53 -12.58 -13.87
CA PRO A 57 36.17 -12.65 -14.41
C PRO A 57 35.40 -13.92 -14.01
N GLN A 58 36.07 -14.99 -13.57
CA GLN A 58 35.47 -16.34 -13.51
C GLN A 58 34.16 -16.43 -12.72
N GLY A 59 34.08 -15.84 -11.52
CA GLY A 59 32.86 -15.90 -10.70
C GLY A 59 31.70 -15.09 -11.28
N LEU A 60 31.98 -13.98 -11.99
CA LEU A 60 30.96 -13.19 -12.68
C LEU A 60 30.51 -13.87 -13.99
N PHE A 61 31.42 -14.54 -14.68
CA PHE A 61 31.12 -15.39 -15.83
C PHE A 61 30.19 -16.55 -15.46
N GLU A 62 30.53 -17.31 -14.40
CA GLU A 62 29.70 -18.41 -13.90
C GLU A 62 28.31 -17.90 -13.46
N SER A 63 28.27 -16.78 -12.73
CA SER A 63 27.02 -16.16 -12.29
C SER A 63 26.15 -15.69 -13.45
N CYS A 64 26.75 -15.09 -14.48
CA CYS A 64 26.07 -14.66 -15.71
C CYS A 64 25.43 -15.84 -16.46
N VAL A 65 26.15 -16.96 -16.61
CA VAL A 65 25.61 -18.15 -17.29
C VAL A 65 24.40 -18.70 -16.53
N VAL A 66 24.50 -18.82 -15.21
CA VAL A 66 23.38 -19.25 -14.35
C VAL A 66 22.20 -18.28 -14.48
N GLU A 67 22.43 -16.96 -14.36
CA GLU A 67 21.37 -15.95 -14.46
C GLU A 67 20.65 -15.98 -15.81
N LEU A 68 21.37 -16.18 -16.92
CA LEU A 68 20.76 -16.33 -18.24
C LEU A 68 19.94 -17.61 -18.39
N CYS A 69 20.39 -18.72 -17.80
CA CYS A 69 19.61 -19.96 -17.76
C CYS A 69 18.32 -19.82 -16.95
N LEU A 70 18.33 -19.03 -15.86
CA LEU A 70 17.12 -18.76 -15.06
C LEU A 70 16.14 -17.79 -15.73
N LEU A 71 16.63 -16.95 -16.63
CA LEU A 71 15.89 -15.86 -17.26
C LEU A 71 15.76 -16.04 -18.79
N GLU A 72 15.78 -17.28 -19.28
CA GLU A 72 15.56 -17.67 -20.68
C GLU A 72 16.39 -16.85 -21.69
N GLY A 73 17.66 -16.57 -21.36
CA GLY A 73 18.58 -15.80 -22.19
C GLY A 73 18.32 -14.29 -22.20
N SER A 74 17.66 -13.75 -21.17
CA SER A 74 17.32 -12.33 -21.02
C SER A 74 18.49 -11.38 -21.37
N GLN A 75 18.32 -10.63 -22.45
CA GLN A 75 19.29 -9.62 -22.88
C GLN A 75 19.56 -8.57 -21.79
N ALA A 76 18.57 -8.24 -20.96
CA ALA A 76 18.73 -7.30 -19.85
C ALA A 76 19.69 -7.85 -18.78
N ALA A 77 19.53 -9.14 -18.41
CA ALA A 77 20.42 -9.81 -17.47
C ALA A 77 21.86 -9.90 -18.00
N LEU A 78 22.04 -10.28 -19.27
CA LEU A 78 23.37 -10.26 -19.92
C LEU A 78 24.02 -8.87 -19.83
N CYS A 79 23.26 -7.82 -20.15
CA CYS A 79 23.80 -6.46 -20.13
C CYS A 79 24.16 -6.00 -18.72
N ASN A 80 23.35 -6.34 -17.70
CA ASN A 80 23.63 -6.05 -16.31
C ASN A 80 24.90 -6.78 -15.84
N ALA A 81 25.05 -8.07 -16.15
CA ALA A 81 26.21 -8.85 -15.74
C ALA A 81 27.52 -8.32 -16.40
N LEU A 82 27.47 -7.93 -17.67
CA LEU A 82 28.59 -7.30 -18.37
C LEU A 82 28.90 -5.88 -17.83
N GLU A 83 27.88 -5.14 -17.42
CA GLU A 83 27.99 -3.82 -16.78
C GLU A 83 28.66 -3.92 -15.41
N VAL A 84 28.26 -4.87 -14.57
CA VAL A 84 28.90 -5.13 -13.27
C VAL A 84 30.39 -5.43 -13.44
N TYR A 85 30.79 -6.21 -14.45
CA TYR A 85 32.22 -6.46 -14.69
C TYR A 85 32.96 -5.23 -15.25
N ALA A 86 32.31 -4.46 -16.13
CA ALA A 86 32.85 -3.20 -16.64
C ALA A 86 33.10 -2.18 -15.50
N ASP A 87 32.10 -1.97 -14.64
CA ASP A 87 32.16 -1.03 -13.52
C ASP A 87 33.18 -1.47 -12.47
N ALA A 88 33.20 -2.75 -12.11
CA ALA A 88 34.23 -3.31 -11.23
C ALA A 88 35.64 -3.03 -11.79
N CYS A 89 35.83 -3.18 -13.10
CA CYS A 89 37.08 -2.87 -13.77
C CYS A 89 37.48 -1.39 -13.69
N GLN A 90 36.52 -0.51 -13.95
CA GLN A 90 36.76 0.93 -14.00
C GLN A 90 36.95 1.54 -12.61
N SER A 91 36.28 0.98 -11.59
CA SER A 91 36.43 1.39 -10.18
C SER A 91 37.86 1.23 -9.65
N VAL A 92 38.64 0.29 -10.21
CA VAL A 92 40.07 0.09 -9.91
C VAL A 92 41.01 0.80 -10.90
N GLY A 93 40.48 1.71 -11.71
CA GLY A 93 41.26 2.59 -12.60
C GLY A 93 41.62 2.01 -13.97
N VAL A 94 41.07 0.85 -14.36
CA VAL A 94 41.38 0.23 -15.67
C VAL A 94 40.49 0.81 -16.76
N THR A 95 41.07 1.50 -17.73
CA THR A 95 40.35 1.97 -18.93
C THR A 95 40.08 0.82 -19.90
N ILE A 96 38.80 0.48 -20.06
CA ILE A 96 38.30 -0.51 -21.03
C ILE A 96 37.93 0.14 -22.38
N PRO A 97 38.07 -0.56 -23.52
CA PRO A 97 37.49 -0.13 -24.80
C PRO A 97 35.96 -0.23 -24.80
N PRO A 98 35.26 0.41 -25.77
CA PRO A 98 33.82 0.25 -25.94
C PRO A 98 33.42 -1.21 -26.17
N TRP A 99 32.49 -1.71 -25.36
CA TRP A 99 31.92 -3.06 -25.47
C TRP A 99 30.43 -3.07 -25.86
N ARG A 100 29.72 -1.97 -25.60
CA ARG A 100 28.33 -1.72 -26.04
C ARG A 100 28.29 -1.17 -27.47
N ASN A 101 27.21 -1.43 -28.19
CA ASN A 101 26.91 -0.81 -29.48
C ASN A 101 25.38 -0.65 -29.68
N SER A 102 24.95 -0.11 -30.83
CA SER A 102 23.52 0.15 -31.12
C SER A 102 22.64 -1.11 -31.15
N THR A 103 23.21 -2.30 -31.29
CA THR A 103 22.54 -3.60 -31.32
C THR A 103 22.85 -4.51 -30.14
N PHE A 104 23.87 -4.17 -29.33
CA PHE A 104 24.33 -4.99 -28.20
C PHE A 104 24.48 -4.11 -26.96
N CYS A 105 23.59 -4.35 -25.99
CA CYS A 105 23.50 -3.58 -24.74
C CYS A 105 23.47 -2.05 -24.92
N PRO A 106 22.64 -1.49 -25.83
CA PRO A 106 22.60 -0.05 -26.11
C PRO A 106 22.14 0.75 -24.89
N ILE A 107 22.83 1.86 -24.59
CA ILE A 107 22.40 2.85 -23.61
C ILE A 107 21.70 4.00 -24.32
N GLN A 108 20.52 4.38 -23.81
CA GLN A 108 19.78 5.57 -24.25
C GLN A 108 20.13 6.74 -23.34
N CYS A 109 20.82 7.73 -23.90
CA CYS A 109 21.19 8.94 -23.16
C CYS A 109 20.14 10.06 -23.32
N PRO A 110 19.95 10.92 -22.31
CA PRO A 110 19.10 12.11 -22.41
C PRO A 110 19.47 13.01 -23.60
N THR A 111 18.53 13.87 -24.01
CA THR A 111 18.80 14.92 -25.01
C THR A 111 20.00 15.77 -24.59
N ASN A 112 20.86 16.09 -25.55
CA ASN A 112 22.13 16.81 -25.36
C ASN A 112 23.20 16.06 -24.54
N SER A 113 23.15 14.72 -24.50
CA SER A 113 24.23 13.87 -24.00
C SER A 113 24.51 12.71 -24.94
N HIS A 114 25.63 12.02 -24.72
CA HIS A 114 26.03 10.82 -25.44
C HIS A 114 26.64 9.80 -24.48
N TYR A 115 26.61 8.52 -24.86
CA TYR A 115 27.26 7.49 -24.05
C TYR A 115 28.78 7.59 -24.21
N ASN A 116 29.48 7.72 -23.09
CA ASN A 116 30.94 7.62 -23.02
C ASN A 116 31.30 6.48 -22.05
N VAL A 117 32.07 5.50 -22.54
CA VAL A 117 32.54 4.36 -21.74
C VAL A 117 33.49 4.78 -20.62
N CYS A 118 34.14 5.94 -20.71
CA CYS A 118 35.05 6.50 -19.73
C CYS A 118 34.73 7.98 -19.54
N ALA A 119 33.49 8.26 -19.11
CA ALA A 119 33.04 9.60 -18.76
C ALA A 119 33.70 10.09 -17.46
N ASN A 120 33.78 11.41 -17.29
CA ASN A 120 34.26 11.98 -16.04
C ASN A 120 33.27 11.67 -14.89
N ALA A 121 33.73 10.97 -13.85
CA ALA A 121 32.88 10.62 -12.70
C ALA A 121 32.36 11.83 -11.91
N CYS A 122 32.98 13.00 -12.08
CA CYS A 122 32.53 14.29 -11.55
C CYS A 122 31.98 15.14 -12.71
N ALA A 123 30.80 14.79 -13.23
CA ALA A 123 30.15 15.54 -14.30
C ALA A 123 29.93 17.02 -13.91
N ALA A 124 30.21 17.95 -14.83
CA ALA A 124 29.93 19.37 -14.63
C ALA A 124 28.43 19.60 -14.52
N THR A 125 28.00 20.31 -13.47
CA THR A 125 26.58 20.57 -13.17
C THR A 125 26.27 22.06 -13.23
N CYS A 126 24.98 22.40 -13.20
CA CYS A 126 24.56 23.79 -12.99
C CYS A 126 25.00 24.37 -11.63
N THR A 127 25.34 23.53 -10.64
CA THR A 127 25.79 23.98 -9.30
C THR A 127 27.30 24.02 -9.15
N ASP A 128 28.03 23.14 -9.83
CA ASP A 128 29.49 23.16 -9.95
C ASP A 128 29.91 22.88 -11.40
N ARG A 129 30.23 23.97 -12.11
CA ARG A 129 30.69 23.92 -13.50
C ARG A 129 32.13 23.46 -13.65
N LEU A 130 32.90 23.37 -12.56
CA LEU A 130 34.31 23.00 -12.56
C LEU A 130 34.57 21.62 -11.94
N ALA A 131 33.53 20.90 -11.49
CA ALA A 131 33.61 19.56 -10.90
C ALA A 131 34.52 18.61 -11.71
N SER A 132 34.38 18.62 -13.04
CA SER A 132 35.15 17.75 -13.94
C SER A 132 36.65 18.06 -13.98
N HIS A 133 37.08 19.29 -13.67
CA HIS A 133 38.50 19.66 -13.66
C HIS A 133 39.23 19.19 -12.40
N ASN A 134 38.53 19.04 -11.27
CA ASN A 134 39.10 18.65 -9.99
C ASN A 134 38.76 17.21 -9.59
N CYS A 135 38.31 16.38 -10.54
CA CYS A 135 37.93 15.01 -10.26
C CYS A 135 39.15 14.11 -10.01
N SER A 136 39.23 13.55 -8.81
CA SER A 136 40.26 12.56 -8.43
C SER A 136 39.77 11.10 -8.56
N GLN A 137 38.53 10.89 -9.01
CA GLN A 137 37.94 9.55 -9.16
C GLN A 137 38.26 8.95 -10.53
N PRO A 138 38.36 7.61 -10.65
CA PRO A 138 38.42 6.94 -11.95
C PRO A 138 37.23 7.32 -12.85
N CYS A 139 37.44 7.28 -14.17
CA CYS A 139 36.33 7.41 -15.11
C CYS A 139 35.40 6.19 -15.02
N MET A 140 34.12 6.37 -15.32
CA MET A 140 33.13 5.28 -15.39
C MET A 140 32.27 5.41 -16.65
N ALA A 141 31.60 4.32 -17.04
CA ALA A 141 30.63 4.36 -18.11
C ALA A 141 29.43 5.26 -17.71
N SER A 142 29.08 6.24 -18.54
CA SER A 142 27.95 7.13 -18.26
C SER A 142 27.44 7.86 -19.50
N CYS A 143 26.33 8.58 -19.35
CA CYS A 143 25.86 9.56 -20.33
C CYS A 143 26.48 10.92 -20.02
N GLU A 144 27.47 11.32 -20.83
CA GLU A 144 28.18 12.58 -20.69
C GLU A 144 27.46 13.70 -21.45
N CYS A 145 27.26 14.85 -20.82
CA CYS A 145 26.67 16.01 -21.48
C CYS A 145 27.58 16.48 -22.64
N ASN A 146 26.96 16.87 -23.75
CA ASN A 146 27.68 17.40 -24.91
C ASN A 146 28.34 18.75 -24.58
N GLU A 147 29.35 19.14 -25.35
CA GLU A 147 30.04 20.43 -25.18
C GLU A 147 29.05 21.61 -25.19
N GLY A 148 29.15 22.49 -24.20
CA GLY A 148 28.20 23.60 -23.97
C GLY A 148 26.97 23.25 -23.13
N PHE A 149 26.82 22.00 -22.68
CA PHE A 149 25.75 21.55 -21.79
C PHE A 149 26.29 21.08 -20.44
N VAL A 150 25.50 21.23 -19.39
CA VAL A 150 25.81 20.79 -18.02
C VAL A 150 24.63 20.06 -17.39
N LEU A 151 24.91 19.23 -16.40
CA LEU A 151 23.90 18.40 -15.74
C LEU A 151 23.02 19.23 -14.78
N SER A 152 21.70 19.09 -14.91
CA SER A 152 20.69 19.77 -14.08
C SER A 152 19.68 18.74 -13.58
N GLY A 153 20.02 18.01 -12.52
CA GLY A 153 19.30 16.80 -12.12
C GLY A 153 19.70 15.63 -13.02
N SER A 154 18.75 15.06 -13.77
CA SER A 154 19.00 13.94 -14.70
C SER A 154 19.09 14.34 -16.18
N THR A 155 19.10 15.64 -16.50
CA THR A 155 19.10 16.14 -17.89
C THR A 155 20.26 17.11 -18.15
N CYS A 156 20.75 17.11 -19.39
CA CYS A 156 21.76 18.04 -19.86
C CYS A 156 21.10 19.29 -20.47
N VAL A 157 21.29 20.43 -19.81
CA VAL A 157 20.74 21.74 -20.22
C VAL A 157 21.86 22.66 -20.68
N SER A 158 21.54 23.67 -21.50
CA SER A 158 22.51 24.71 -21.82
C SER A 158 22.99 25.39 -20.54
N VAL A 159 24.24 25.86 -20.53
CA VAL A 159 24.81 26.64 -19.42
C VAL A 159 23.96 27.88 -19.09
N ASP A 160 23.28 28.45 -20.09
CA ASP A 160 22.37 29.60 -19.95
C ASP A 160 20.95 29.22 -19.50
N ASP A 161 20.57 27.94 -19.65
CA ASP A 161 19.28 27.36 -19.22
C ASP A 161 19.37 26.71 -17.83
N CYS A 162 20.46 26.96 -17.09
CA CYS A 162 20.55 26.58 -15.69
C CYS A 162 19.43 27.24 -14.85
N GLY A 163 19.12 26.57 -13.74
CA GLY A 163 18.03 26.93 -12.85
C GLY A 163 18.27 28.20 -12.03
N CYS A 164 17.88 28.14 -10.77
CA CYS A 164 17.94 29.26 -9.85
C CYS A 164 18.48 28.84 -8.49
N PHE A 165 19.44 29.58 -7.96
CA PHE A 165 19.78 29.55 -6.55
C PHE A 165 18.81 30.45 -5.77
N TYR A 166 18.17 29.88 -4.75
CA TYR A 166 17.25 30.59 -3.87
C TYR A 166 17.32 29.97 -2.47
N ASN A 167 17.52 30.79 -1.44
CA ASN A 167 17.76 30.35 -0.06
C ASN A 167 18.83 29.23 0.02
N ASP A 168 19.99 29.46 -0.62
CA ASP A 168 21.13 28.53 -0.73
C ASP A 168 20.83 27.15 -1.35
N LYS A 169 19.64 26.97 -1.94
CA LYS A 169 19.22 25.73 -2.62
C LYS A 169 19.07 25.95 -4.11
N TYR A 170 19.53 24.98 -4.90
CA TYR A 170 19.35 24.98 -6.35
C TYR A 170 17.98 24.41 -6.74
N TYR A 171 17.26 25.15 -7.58
CA TYR A 171 15.99 24.74 -8.17
C TYR A 171 16.11 24.71 -9.69
N GLN A 172 15.77 23.58 -10.32
CA GLN A 172 15.55 23.50 -11.77
C GLN A 172 14.47 24.51 -12.22
N VAL A 173 14.40 24.83 -13.52
CA VAL A 173 13.41 25.75 -14.13
C VAL A 173 11.99 25.14 -14.12
N LYS A 174 11.43 24.97 -12.92
CA LYS A 174 10.13 24.35 -12.63
C LYS A 174 9.42 25.04 -11.47
N THR A 175 8.18 24.63 -11.23
CA THR A 175 7.38 25.04 -10.06
C THR A 175 7.75 24.17 -8.86
N PHE A 176 7.73 24.73 -7.65
CA PHE A 176 7.98 24.04 -6.39
C PHE A 176 7.21 24.72 -5.24
N TRP A 177 7.04 24.01 -4.13
CA TRP A 177 6.40 24.51 -2.91
C TRP A 177 7.44 24.90 -1.86
N MET A 178 7.09 25.85 -0.99
CA MET A 178 7.82 26.26 0.20
C MET A 178 6.86 26.54 1.36
N ASP A 179 7.42 26.77 2.54
CA ASP A 179 6.71 27.17 3.77
C ASP A 179 5.47 26.31 4.05
N ASP A 180 5.67 25.00 4.16
CA ASP A 180 4.61 23.99 4.40
C ASP A 180 3.40 24.14 3.45
N CYS A 181 3.72 24.33 2.17
CA CYS A 181 2.80 24.54 1.06
C CYS A 181 1.95 25.82 1.15
N LEU A 182 2.37 26.83 1.94
CA LEU A 182 1.76 28.17 1.99
C LEU A 182 2.25 29.08 0.86
N GLU A 183 3.38 28.77 0.24
CA GLU A 183 3.86 29.45 -0.97
C GLU A 183 4.17 28.47 -2.11
N ARG A 184 3.77 28.88 -3.33
CA ARG A 184 4.10 28.19 -4.57
C ARG A 184 4.94 29.09 -5.46
N CYS A 185 6.13 28.60 -5.78
CA CYS A 185 7.17 29.36 -6.46
C CYS A 185 7.59 28.71 -7.77
N ARG A 186 8.15 29.51 -8.67
CA ARG A 186 8.69 29.03 -9.95
C ARG A 186 10.03 29.69 -10.23
N CYS A 187 11.05 28.86 -10.46
CA CYS A 187 12.28 29.31 -11.09
C CYS A 187 12.01 29.59 -12.57
N ILE A 188 12.45 30.75 -13.05
CA ILE A 188 12.33 31.17 -14.45
C ILE A 188 13.70 31.28 -15.17
N GLY A 189 14.75 30.71 -14.57
CA GLY A 189 16.14 30.77 -15.03
C GLY A 189 16.86 32.04 -14.55
N ASN A 190 18.18 32.07 -14.74
CA ASN A 190 19.06 33.21 -14.37
C ASN A 190 18.84 33.70 -12.92
N ASP A 191 18.79 32.77 -11.97
CA ASP A 191 18.59 33.02 -10.53
C ASP A 191 17.33 33.81 -10.15
N GLN A 192 16.34 33.90 -11.05
CA GLN A 192 15.06 34.54 -10.77
C GLN A 192 13.98 33.52 -10.36
N VAL A 193 13.52 33.65 -9.12
CA VAL A 193 12.36 32.91 -8.59
C VAL A 193 11.16 33.86 -8.44
N LYS A 194 9.97 33.39 -8.80
CA LYS A 194 8.70 34.10 -8.61
C LYS A 194 7.77 33.28 -7.73
N CYS A 195 7.49 33.78 -6.54
CA CYS A 195 6.60 33.18 -5.54
C CYS A 195 5.21 33.82 -5.54
N LYS A 196 4.22 33.04 -5.10
CA LYS A 196 2.85 33.50 -4.79
C LYS A 196 2.30 32.67 -3.62
N PRO A 197 1.51 33.28 -2.71
CA PRO A 197 0.72 32.53 -1.75
C PRO A 197 -0.17 31.50 -2.45
N ALA A 198 -0.24 30.31 -1.88
CA ALA A 198 -1.05 29.19 -2.35
C ALA A 198 -1.31 28.24 -1.17
N THR A 199 -2.26 27.33 -1.31
CA THR A 199 -2.50 26.23 -0.39
C THR A 199 -2.83 24.99 -1.21
N CYS A 200 -2.78 23.81 -0.58
CA CYS A 200 -3.25 22.57 -1.20
C CYS A 200 -4.76 22.62 -1.52
N GLU A 201 -5.19 21.86 -2.52
CA GLU A 201 -6.60 21.67 -2.82
C GLU A 201 -7.29 20.82 -1.73
N SER A 202 -8.63 20.78 -1.71
CA SER A 202 -9.41 20.28 -0.56
C SER A 202 -9.24 18.79 -0.20
N ASP A 203 -8.69 18.01 -1.13
CA ASP A 203 -8.39 16.58 -1.08
C ASP A 203 -6.89 16.27 -1.02
N GLU A 204 -6.03 17.30 -1.10
CA GLU A 204 -4.59 17.20 -1.01
C GLU A 204 -4.08 17.54 0.40
N VAL A 205 -3.03 16.83 0.83
CA VAL A 205 -2.29 17.11 2.08
C VAL A 205 -0.89 17.59 1.70
N CYS A 206 -0.42 18.64 2.39
CA CYS A 206 0.98 19.06 2.25
C CYS A 206 1.89 18.04 2.93
N LYS A 207 2.72 17.34 2.16
CA LYS A 207 3.67 16.35 2.66
C LYS A 207 4.90 16.27 1.77
N ILE A 208 5.92 15.57 2.25
CA ILE A 208 7.08 15.21 1.43
C ILE A 208 6.80 13.83 0.84
N GLN A 209 6.76 13.75 -0.49
CA GLN A 209 6.68 12.48 -1.22
C GLN A 209 7.87 12.41 -2.19
N ASP A 210 8.56 11.28 -2.21
CA ASP A 210 9.78 11.06 -3.02
C ASP A 210 10.86 12.14 -2.82
N GLY A 211 10.98 12.67 -1.60
CA GLY A 211 11.90 13.76 -1.23
C GLY A 211 11.49 15.15 -1.70
N ILE A 212 10.30 15.31 -2.28
CA ILE A 212 9.77 16.59 -2.78
C ILE A 212 8.61 17.04 -1.88
N LEU A 213 8.70 18.28 -1.37
CA LEU A 213 7.58 18.93 -0.69
C LEU A 213 6.51 19.33 -1.70
N GLY A 214 5.26 18.99 -1.41
CA GLY A 214 4.13 19.48 -2.18
C GLY A 214 2.79 19.02 -1.65
N CYS A 215 1.76 19.48 -2.36
CA CYS A 215 0.40 18.98 -2.20
C CYS A 215 0.26 17.69 -3.00
N TYR A 216 -0.11 16.62 -2.31
CA TYR A 216 -0.35 15.29 -2.87
C TYR A 216 -1.69 14.81 -2.36
N SER A 217 -2.38 13.93 -3.09
CA SER A 217 -3.64 13.33 -2.62
C SER A 217 -3.46 12.82 -1.20
N GLY A 218 -4.32 13.30 -0.29
CA GLY A 218 -4.44 12.70 1.02
C GLY A 218 -4.79 11.23 0.85
N GLY A 219 -4.12 10.36 1.60
CA GLY A 219 -4.57 8.97 1.71
C GLY A 219 -5.96 8.91 2.36
N SER A 220 -6.47 7.71 2.53
CA SER A 220 -7.62 7.45 3.40
C SER A 220 -7.25 6.42 4.45
N ALA A 221 -7.69 6.64 5.69
CA ALA A 221 -7.71 5.60 6.70
C ALA A 221 -9.13 5.06 6.85
N THR A 222 -9.22 3.77 7.17
CA THR A 222 -10.47 3.06 7.40
C THR A 222 -10.48 2.54 8.82
N CYS A 223 -11.45 2.99 9.61
CA CYS A 223 -11.85 2.28 10.82
C CYS A 223 -12.89 1.22 10.43
N HIS A 224 -12.76 0.01 10.94
CA HIS A 224 -13.67 -1.10 10.63
C HIS A 224 -14.18 -1.74 11.92
N ILE A 225 -15.50 -1.84 12.05
CA ILE A 225 -16.18 -2.52 13.15
C ILE A 225 -17.00 -3.66 12.54
N TYR A 226 -16.78 -4.89 12.98
CA TYR A 226 -17.44 -6.09 12.43
C TYR A 226 -17.53 -7.21 13.46
N GLY A 227 -18.35 -8.23 13.18
CA GLY A 227 -18.51 -9.40 14.07
C GLY A 227 -19.13 -9.04 15.42
N ASP A 228 -18.73 -9.73 16.49
CA ASP A 228 -19.17 -9.45 17.85
C ASP A 228 -18.16 -8.66 18.70
N PRO A 229 -18.36 -7.34 18.78
CA PRO A 229 -17.77 -6.43 17.81
C PRO A 229 -16.25 -6.33 18.01
N HIS A 230 -15.51 -6.64 16.95
CA HIS A 230 -14.11 -6.25 16.81
C HIS A 230 -14.02 -4.83 16.27
N TYR A 231 -12.98 -4.12 16.69
CA TYR A 231 -12.68 -2.77 16.26
C TYR A 231 -11.26 -2.75 15.71
N MET A 232 -11.11 -2.31 14.46
CA MET A 232 -9.85 -1.91 13.87
C MET A 232 -9.84 -0.39 13.75
N THR A 233 -8.94 0.27 14.49
CA THR A 233 -8.79 1.74 14.49
C THR A 233 -8.25 2.26 13.16
N PHE A 234 -8.28 3.59 12.96
CA PHE A 234 -7.64 4.23 11.80
C PHE A 234 -6.13 3.93 11.71
N ASP A 235 -5.48 3.73 12.86
CA ASP A 235 -4.05 3.38 12.97
C ASP A 235 -3.80 1.85 12.94
N ARG A 236 -4.84 1.06 12.61
CA ARG A 236 -4.83 -0.41 12.43
C ARG A 236 -4.63 -1.22 13.71
N LYS A 237 -4.95 -0.65 14.88
CA LYS A 237 -5.00 -1.40 16.14
C LYS A 237 -6.27 -2.24 16.19
N LEU A 238 -6.11 -3.55 16.28
CA LEU A 238 -7.21 -4.46 16.57
C LEU A 238 -7.49 -4.50 18.08
N TYR A 239 -8.75 -4.43 18.46
CA TYR A 239 -9.21 -4.78 19.80
C TYR A 239 -10.65 -5.31 19.80
N HIS A 240 -11.06 -5.90 20.92
CA HIS A 240 -12.39 -6.49 21.09
C HIS A 240 -13.08 -5.87 22.31
N PHE A 241 -14.36 -5.54 22.19
CA PHE A 241 -15.10 -4.86 23.24
C PHE A 241 -16.61 -5.18 23.22
N GLN A 242 -17.04 -6.00 24.18
CA GLN A 242 -18.41 -6.54 24.29
C GLN A 242 -19.35 -5.62 25.09
N GLY A 243 -19.46 -4.36 24.66
CA GLY A 243 -20.33 -3.37 25.31
C GLY A 243 -21.73 -3.30 24.67
N ALA A 244 -22.80 -3.24 25.46
CA ALA A 244 -24.20 -3.18 25.01
C ALA A 244 -24.88 -1.82 25.28
N CYS A 245 -24.35 -0.76 24.67
CA CYS A 245 -24.82 0.63 24.76
C CYS A 245 -24.72 1.35 23.41
N ASN A 246 -25.11 2.63 23.38
CA ASN A 246 -24.71 3.55 22.32
C ASN A 246 -23.27 4.03 22.57
N TYR A 247 -22.42 4.05 21.55
CA TYR A 247 -21.01 4.46 21.64
C TYR A 247 -20.63 5.45 20.55
N THR A 248 -19.74 6.40 20.87
CA THR A 248 -19.08 7.26 19.88
C THR A 248 -18.02 6.46 19.13
N VAL A 249 -18.30 6.14 17.88
CA VAL A 249 -17.39 5.42 16.97
C VAL A 249 -16.22 6.32 16.61
N THR A 250 -16.51 7.51 16.10
CA THR A 250 -15.52 8.57 15.90
C THR A 250 -16.21 9.92 15.86
N GLU A 251 -15.57 10.95 16.41
CA GLU A 251 -15.93 12.34 16.20
C GLU A 251 -14.69 13.20 16.00
N THR A 252 -14.90 14.40 15.48
CA THR A 252 -13.87 15.43 15.34
C THR A 252 -13.60 16.13 16.66
N CYS A 253 -12.35 16.13 17.11
CA CYS A 253 -11.96 16.52 18.46
C CYS A 253 -11.04 17.75 18.45
N GLY A 254 -11.12 18.57 19.50
CA GLY A 254 -10.40 19.84 19.55
C GLY A 254 -11.06 20.96 18.74
N ASN A 255 -10.25 21.83 18.12
CA ASN A 255 -10.70 23.08 17.52
C ASN A 255 -10.66 23.06 15.97
N THR A 256 -11.03 21.93 15.37
CA THR A 256 -11.11 21.79 13.91
C THR A 256 -12.31 22.55 13.31
N SER A 257 -12.18 22.88 12.02
CA SER A 257 -13.12 23.69 11.23
C SER A 257 -14.30 22.90 10.67
N VAL A 258 -14.17 21.59 10.54
CA VAL A 258 -15.24 20.67 10.08
C VAL A 258 -15.61 19.79 11.26
N LYS A 259 -16.91 19.61 11.53
CA LYS A 259 -17.38 18.80 12.66
C LYS A 259 -18.30 17.67 12.22
N PHE A 260 -17.96 16.45 12.60
CA PHE A 260 -18.83 15.28 12.44
C PHE A 260 -18.74 14.36 13.67
N SER A 261 -19.74 13.50 13.81
CA SER A 261 -19.78 12.44 14.83
C SER A 261 -20.50 11.22 14.24
N VAL A 262 -19.95 10.04 14.48
CA VAL A 262 -20.47 8.74 14.09
C VAL A 262 -20.71 7.94 15.36
N THR A 263 -21.89 7.34 15.48
CA THR A 263 -22.31 6.53 16.62
C THR A 263 -22.73 5.13 16.19
N THR A 264 -22.52 4.15 17.06
CA THR A 264 -23.07 2.80 16.92
C THR A 264 -23.91 2.45 18.14
N ARG A 265 -24.86 1.52 17.99
CA ARG A 265 -25.68 0.98 19.08
C ARG A 265 -25.43 -0.52 19.16
N ASN A 266 -24.89 -1.00 20.26
CA ASN A 266 -24.61 -2.42 20.42
C ASN A 266 -25.64 -3.09 21.33
N GLU A 267 -26.09 -4.31 20.99
CA GLU A 267 -27.13 -5.04 21.71
C GLU A 267 -26.77 -6.53 21.90
N HIS A 268 -27.25 -7.16 22.98
CA HIS A 268 -27.00 -8.58 23.25
C HIS A 268 -27.94 -9.50 22.46
N ARG A 269 -27.39 -10.50 21.74
CA ARG A 269 -28.17 -11.48 20.98
C ARG A 269 -28.39 -12.77 21.78
N GLY A 270 -29.43 -12.82 22.61
CA GLY A 270 -29.87 -14.02 23.35
C GLY A 270 -28.94 -14.52 24.48
N ASN A 271 -27.67 -14.13 24.47
CA ASN A 271 -26.64 -14.44 25.45
C ASN A 271 -26.07 -13.12 26.04
N PRO A 272 -26.02 -12.91 27.36
CA PRO A 272 -25.51 -11.67 27.98
C PRO A 272 -23.98 -11.47 27.88
N ILE A 273 -23.27 -12.37 27.19
CA ILE A 273 -21.80 -12.38 27.02
C ILE A 273 -21.37 -11.67 25.72
N ILE A 274 -22.22 -11.71 24.70
CA ILE A 274 -21.90 -11.35 23.31
C ILE A 274 -22.80 -10.18 22.90
N SER A 275 -22.24 -9.19 22.20
CA SER A 275 -22.96 -8.01 21.70
C SER A 275 -22.70 -7.80 20.21
N GLU A 276 -23.73 -7.43 19.46
CA GLU A 276 -23.64 -7.11 18.03
C GLU A 276 -23.87 -5.61 17.81
N SER A 277 -23.18 -5.01 16.85
CA SER A 277 -23.43 -3.63 16.43
C SER A 277 -24.66 -3.53 15.52
N ASN A 278 -25.62 -2.68 15.90
CA ASN A 278 -26.71 -2.17 15.08
C ASN A 278 -26.37 -0.73 14.63
N CYS A 279 -26.08 -0.53 13.35
CA CYS A 279 -25.64 0.78 12.84
C CYS A 279 -26.74 1.86 12.97
N LEU A 280 -26.56 2.85 13.86
CA LEU A 280 -27.39 4.06 13.95
C LEU A 280 -26.53 5.31 13.74
N ALA A 281 -26.25 5.62 12.46
CA ALA A 281 -25.57 6.85 12.09
C ALA A 281 -26.49 8.07 12.27
N SER A 282 -26.13 9.00 13.15
CA SER A 282 -26.80 10.29 13.29
C SER A 282 -25.80 11.44 13.37
N GLY A 283 -25.73 12.25 12.32
CA GLY A 283 -24.84 13.42 12.21
C GLY A 283 -25.19 14.27 10.98
N PHE A 284 -24.97 15.58 11.07
CA PHE A 284 -25.39 16.56 10.05
C PHE A 284 -24.38 16.69 8.88
N GLU A 285 -24.22 15.63 8.09
CA GLU A 285 -24.05 15.68 6.63
C GLU A 285 -24.25 14.26 6.06
N PHE A 286 -24.77 14.14 4.83
CA PHE A 286 -25.47 12.92 4.38
C PHE A 286 -24.57 11.68 4.19
N CYS A 287 -24.46 10.82 5.21
CA CYS A 287 -24.15 9.40 5.04
C CYS A 287 -25.36 8.62 4.48
N GLN A 288 -25.81 8.96 3.27
CA GLN A 288 -26.79 8.15 2.53
C GLN A 288 -26.09 7.27 1.50
N GLY A 289 -26.10 5.95 1.75
CA GLY A 289 -25.71 4.96 0.77
C GLY A 289 -26.59 5.01 -0.47
N LYS A 290 -26.06 5.61 -1.56
CA LYS A 290 -26.48 5.35 -2.93
C LYS A 290 -25.26 5.09 -3.79
N THR A 291 -25.43 4.14 -4.71
CA THR A 291 -24.42 3.62 -5.62
C THR A 291 -23.65 4.71 -6.38
N LEU A 292 -22.32 4.58 -6.36
CA LEU A 292 -21.35 5.10 -7.34
C LEU A 292 -21.82 6.29 -8.20
N GLY A 293 -21.78 7.48 -7.60
CA GLY A 293 -21.93 8.76 -8.27
C GLY A 293 -20.98 9.78 -7.66
N LYS A 294 -20.20 10.50 -8.49
CA LYS A 294 -19.22 11.50 -8.03
C LYS A 294 -19.87 12.57 -7.17
N PHE A 295 -19.46 12.67 -5.91
CA PHE A 295 -19.70 13.83 -5.04
C PHE A 295 -18.35 14.34 -4.50
N PRO A 296 -18.08 15.66 -4.52
CA PRO A 296 -16.91 16.25 -3.85
C PRO A 296 -17.22 16.57 -2.38
N TYR A 297 -16.17 17.05 -1.68
CA TYR A 297 -16.16 17.67 -0.34
C TYR A 297 -16.12 16.69 0.86
N SER A 298 -14.96 16.67 1.54
CA SER A 298 -14.78 16.23 2.94
C SER A 298 -15.38 14.86 3.31
N THR A 299 -15.19 13.87 2.45
CA THR A 299 -15.80 12.54 2.56
C THR A 299 -15.40 11.79 3.83
N CYS A 300 -16.33 11.71 4.78
CA CYS A 300 -16.43 10.58 5.71
C CYS A 300 -17.43 9.59 5.09
N LEU A 301 -16.95 8.46 4.55
CA LEU A 301 -17.84 7.45 3.97
C LEU A 301 -18.19 6.41 5.03
N CYS A 302 -19.45 6.39 5.45
CA CYS A 302 -20.03 5.26 6.18
C CYS A 302 -20.74 4.35 5.18
N LEU A 303 -20.24 3.13 4.99
CA LEU A 303 -20.94 2.11 4.22
C LEU A 303 -22.07 1.50 5.10
N PRO A 304 -23.29 1.29 4.55
CA PRO A 304 -24.37 0.68 5.31
C PRO A 304 -24.04 -0.80 5.59
N CYS A 305 -24.48 -1.31 6.74
CA CYS A 305 -24.14 -2.66 7.18
C CYS A 305 -24.55 -3.75 6.16
N SER A 306 -23.55 -4.39 5.56
CA SER A 306 -23.67 -5.64 4.81
C SER A 306 -23.95 -6.82 5.75
N ASN A 307 -24.17 -8.02 5.18
CA ASN A 307 -24.21 -9.28 5.93
C ASN A 307 -25.15 -9.26 7.17
N GLY A 308 -26.41 -8.89 6.98
CA GLY A 308 -27.45 -9.00 8.01
C GLY A 308 -27.51 -7.88 9.06
N GLY A 309 -26.51 -6.99 9.13
CA GLY A 309 -26.54 -5.82 10.02
C GLY A 309 -25.24 -5.49 10.77
N HIS A 310 -24.21 -6.32 10.64
CA HIS A 310 -23.15 -6.45 11.66
C HIS A 310 -21.78 -5.84 11.27
N GLU A 311 -21.76 -4.91 10.32
CA GLU A 311 -20.54 -4.35 9.73
C GLU A 311 -20.66 -2.82 9.59
N LEU A 312 -19.63 -2.07 10.02
CA LEU A 312 -19.54 -0.63 9.89
C LEU A 312 -18.11 -0.24 9.51
N MET A 313 -17.93 0.24 8.27
CA MET A 313 -16.71 0.90 7.83
C MET A 313 -16.89 2.41 7.88
N VAL A 314 -15.91 3.10 8.47
CA VAL A 314 -15.77 4.56 8.44
C VAL A 314 -14.47 4.90 7.74
N ILE A 315 -14.57 5.50 6.55
CA ILE A 315 -13.41 5.90 5.74
C ILE A 315 -13.24 7.43 5.82
N VAL A 316 -12.07 7.90 6.24
CA VAL A 316 -11.74 9.32 6.40
C VAL A 316 -10.50 9.68 5.59
N ASN A 317 -10.44 10.91 5.06
CA ASN A 317 -9.26 11.44 4.37
C ASN A 317 -8.15 11.83 5.36
N GLU A 318 -6.89 11.70 4.93
CA GLU A 318 -5.66 11.99 5.70
C GLU A 318 -5.62 13.40 6.32
N ARG A 319 -6.37 14.37 5.79
CA ARG A 319 -6.55 15.69 6.42
C ARG A 319 -7.09 15.67 7.86
N TYR A 320 -7.71 14.58 8.30
CA TYR A 320 -8.23 14.40 9.66
C TYR A 320 -7.21 13.74 10.62
N LYS A 321 -5.98 13.46 10.15
CA LYS A 321 -4.90 12.86 10.96
C LYS A 321 -4.60 13.74 12.19
N GLY A 322 -4.78 13.19 13.39
CA GLY A 322 -4.65 13.88 14.67
C GLY A 322 -5.83 14.78 15.07
N GLU A 323 -6.92 14.82 14.28
CA GLU A 323 -8.14 15.60 14.59
C GLU A 323 -9.31 14.73 15.07
N LEU A 324 -9.15 13.41 15.19
CA LEU A 324 -10.22 12.47 15.54
C LEU A 324 -10.06 11.90 16.95
N CYS A 325 -11.17 11.50 17.56
CA CYS A 325 -11.20 10.65 18.74
C CYS A 325 -12.50 9.82 18.78
N GLY A 326 -12.58 8.84 19.69
CA GLY A 326 -13.66 7.84 19.75
C GLY A 326 -13.11 6.41 19.73
N LEU A 327 -14.00 5.42 19.59
CA LEU A 327 -13.60 3.99 19.50
C LEU A 327 -12.66 3.67 18.33
N CYS A 328 -12.72 4.44 17.23
CA CYS A 328 -11.81 4.32 16.09
C CYS A 328 -10.39 4.87 16.33
N GLY A 329 -10.07 5.32 17.55
CA GLY A 329 -8.74 5.81 17.90
C GLY A 329 -8.52 7.30 17.57
N THR A 330 -7.25 7.71 17.57
CA THR A 330 -6.83 9.13 17.42
C THR A 330 -6.51 9.52 15.97
N TYR A 331 -6.29 8.52 15.12
CA TYR A 331 -5.76 8.65 13.76
C TYR A 331 -4.45 9.45 13.70
N THR A 332 -3.41 9.02 14.42
CA THR A 332 -2.10 9.69 14.47
C THR A 332 -0.97 8.88 13.83
N GLU A 333 -1.29 7.73 13.23
CA GLU A 333 -0.36 6.66 12.83
C GLU A 333 0.34 6.01 14.03
N ASN A 334 -0.24 6.08 15.24
CA ASN A 334 0.31 5.54 16.48
C ASN A 334 -0.70 4.75 17.32
N GLN A 335 -0.69 3.43 17.15
CA GLN A 335 -1.52 2.48 17.91
C GLN A 335 -1.34 2.56 19.44
N LEU A 336 -0.26 3.16 19.96
CA LEU A 336 -0.04 3.28 21.39
C LEU A 336 -0.98 4.30 22.05
N ASP A 337 -1.47 5.31 21.32
CA ASP A 337 -2.38 6.32 21.86
C ASP A 337 -3.85 6.16 21.48
N ASP A 338 -4.19 5.24 20.57
CA ASP A 338 -5.57 4.88 20.19
C ASP A 338 -6.53 4.62 21.36
N PHE A 339 -6.03 4.26 22.55
CA PHE A 339 -6.84 4.05 23.76
C PHE A 339 -7.03 5.32 24.60
N LEU A 340 -6.92 6.50 23.99
CA LEU A 340 -7.15 7.79 24.62
C LEU A 340 -8.64 8.00 24.95
N LYS A 341 -8.94 8.13 26.24
CA LYS A 341 -10.30 8.38 26.73
C LYS A 341 -10.68 9.86 26.60
N PRO A 342 -11.97 10.24 26.71
CA PRO A 342 -12.41 11.65 26.67
C PRO A 342 -11.78 12.56 27.74
N ASP A 343 -11.25 11.99 28.82
CA ASP A 343 -10.55 12.73 29.89
C ASP A 343 -9.06 12.97 29.58
N GLY A 344 -8.58 12.58 28.40
CA GLY A 344 -7.19 12.75 27.97
C GLY A 344 -6.20 11.75 28.58
N ILE A 345 -6.69 10.69 29.23
CA ILE A 345 -5.86 9.64 29.85
C ILE A 345 -5.96 8.37 28.98
N LEU A 346 -4.85 7.68 28.75
CA LEU A 346 -4.83 6.37 28.10
C LEU A 346 -5.46 5.30 29.00
N ALA A 347 -6.35 4.48 28.44
CA ALA A 347 -6.91 3.33 29.13
C ALA A 347 -5.92 2.16 29.22
N SER A 348 -6.00 1.38 30.29
CA SER A 348 -5.18 0.16 30.49
C SER A 348 -5.59 -1.02 29.61
N ASP A 349 -6.84 -1.03 29.13
CA ASP A 349 -7.45 -2.16 28.44
C ASP A 349 -8.68 -1.71 27.63
N SER A 350 -9.14 -2.57 26.71
CA SER A 350 -10.25 -2.25 25.81
C SER A 350 -11.59 -2.06 26.52
N ASN A 351 -11.81 -2.63 27.71
CA ASN A 351 -13.04 -2.43 28.45
C ASN A 351 -13.06 -1.06 29.13
N GLN A 352 -11.94 -0.64 29.74
CA GLN A 352 -11.82 0.71 30.29
C GLN A 352 -11.91 1.77 29.17
N PHE A 353 -11.32 1.49 28.01
CA PHE A 353 -11.45 2.36 26.82
C PHE A 353 -12.90 2.44 26.34
N GLY A 354 -13.51 1.31 26.00
CA GLY A 354 -14.84 1.25 25.41
C GLY A 354 -15.93 1.84 26.31
N ASN A 355 -15.87 1.57 27.61
CA ASN A 355 -16.81 2.14 28.59
C ASN A 355 -16.66 3.67 28.78
N SER A 356 -15.54 4.26 28.35
CA SER A 356 -15.37 5.73 28.43
C SER A 356 -16.07 6.48 27.30
N TRP A 357 -16.39 5.81 26.19
CA TRP A 357 -17.02 6.38 24.98
C TRP A 357 -18.53 6.12 24.89
N ILE A 358 -19.19 5.85 26.02
CA ILE A 358 -20.66 5.67 26.08
C ILE A 358 -21.36 7.01 25.80
N VAL A 359 -22.27 7.02 24.82
CA VAL A 359 -23.17 8.15 24.57
C VAL A 359 -24.26 8.15 25.64
N GLN A 360 -24.37 9.26 26.39
CA GLN A 360 -25.41 9.43 27.40
C GLN A 360 -26.79 9.64 26.75
N ASP A 361 -27.58 8.57 26.69
CA ASP A 361 -29.01 8.65 26.37
C ASP A 361 -29.79 8.98 27.64
N ASN A 362 -30.55 10.08 27.62
CA ASN A 362 -31.39 10.53 28.74
C ASN A 362 -32.78 9.86 28.76
N SER A 363 -33.05 8.87 27.92
CA SER A 363 -34.28 8.09 27.97
C SER A 363 -34.26 7.09 29.15
N GLU A 364 -35.29 7.13 29.99
CA GLU A 364 -35.41 6.33 31.23
C GLU A 364 -35.58 4.80 31.00
N GLN A 365 -35.23 4.30 29.81
CA GLN A 365 -35.68 2.99 29.31
C GLN A 365 -34.54 1.99 28.99
N TRP A 366 -33.27 2.42 28.96
CA TRP A 366 -32.12 1.52 28.73
C TRP A 366 -31.09 1.61 29.85
N HIS A 367 -30.86 0.50 30.55
CA HIS A 367 -29.79 0.37 31.53
C HIS A 367 -28.59 -0.31 30.86
N CYS A 368 -27.49 0.42 30.69
CA CYS A 368 -26.21 -0.11 30.21
C CYS A 368 -25.69 -1.23 31.13
N ASN A 369 -25.82 -2.49 30.70
CA ASN A 369 -25.26 -3.64 31.40
C ASN A 369 -23.79 -3.82 31.01
N ILE A 370 -22.89 -3.22 31.80
CA ILE A 370 -21.44 -3.45 31.67
C ILE A 370 -21.11 -4.80 32.35
N HIS A 371 -21.30 -5.90 31.61
CA HIS A 371 -20.89 -7.22 32.05
C HIS A 371 -19.38 -7.42 31.85
N GLY A 372 -18.60 -7.22 32.90
CA GLY A 372 -17.17 -7.58 32.94
C GLY A 372 -17.01 -9.10 32.79
N ASN A 373 -16.65 -9.54 31.57
CA ASN A 373 -16.75 -10.93 31.19
C ASN A 373 -15.53 -11.76 31.60
N LYS A 374 -15.75 -13.03 31.95
CA LYS A 374 -14.70 -13.97 32.37
C LYS A 374 -14.45 -14.98 31.25
N ARG A 375 -13.27 -14.92 30.62
CA ARG A 375 -12.82 -15.85 29.57
C ARG A 375 -13.14 -17.31 29.92
N LEU A 376 -13.84 -18.00 29.02
CA LEU A 376 -13.81 -19.45 28.90
C LEU A 376 -12.62 -19.79 27.99
N VAL A 377 -11.59 -20.42 28.53
CA VAL A 377 -10.42 -20.84 27.75
C VAL A 377 -10.64 -22.28 27.28
N GLN A 378 -10.87 -22.49 25.98
CA GLN A 378 -10.78 -23.80 25.33
C GLN A 378 -10.11 -23.68 23.94
N ASN A 379 -9.20 -24.62 23.65
CA ASN A 379 -8.60 -24.96 22.34
C ASN A 379 -8.39 -23.86 21.29
N TRP A 380 -7.46 -22.93 21.53
CA TRP A 380 -6.92 -22.03 20.49
C TRP A 380 -6.39 -22.80 19.25
N GLN A 381 -5.71 -23.93 19.45
CA GLN A 381 -5.16 -24.77 18.37
C GLN A 381 -6.21 -25.33 17.40
N GLU A 382 -7.47 -25.38 17.80
CA GLU A 382 -8.60 -25.85 16.97
C GLU A 382 -9.16 -24.67 16.17
N ALA A 383 -9.37 -23.53 16.82
CA ALA A 383 -9.74 -22.27 16.16
C ALA A 383 -8.72 -21.88 15.06
N ASP A 384 -7.42 -22.00 15.35
CA ASP A 384 -6.33 -21.75 14.40
C ASP A 384 -6.48 -22.58 13.11
N GLN A 385 -7.02 -23.80 13.17
CA GLN A 385 -7.16 -24.66 12.00
C GLN A 385 -8.30 -24.21 11.08
N TYR A 386 -9.42 -23.76 11.66
CA TYR A 386 -10.56 -23.28 10.89
C TYR A 386 -10.34 -21.86 10.35
N CYS A 387 -9.74 -20.97 11.14
CA CYS A 387 -9.49 -19.58 10.73
C CYS A 387 -8.34 -19.43 9.72
N LYS A 388 -7.47 -20.44 9.55
CA LYS A 388 -6.34 -20.39 8.58
C LYS A 388 -6.74 -20.17 7.13
N ILE A 389 -8.01 -20.40 6.79
CA ILE A 389 -8.57 -20.20 5.45
C ILE A 389 -8.39 -18.77 4.89
N PHE A 390 -8.17 -17.74 5.74
CA PHE A 390 -7.80 -16.39 5.26
C PHE A 390 -6.44 -16.35 4.53
N PHE A 391 -5.54 -17.31 4.79
CA PHE A 391 -4.22 -17.37 4.16
C PHE A 391 -4.19 -18.23 2.88
N ASP A 392 -5.23 -19.01 2.64
CA ASP A 392 -5.35 -19.98 1.54
C ASP A 392 -6.41 -19.54 0.50
N ASP A 393 -6.63 -20.35 -0.54
CA ASP A 393 -7.70 -20.12 -1.51
C ASP A 393 -9.09 -20.24 -0.81
N PRO A 394 -10.08 -19.38 -1.12
CA PRO A 394 -10.13 -18.41 -2.22
C PRO A 394 -9.50 -17.04 -1.90
N PHE A 395 -9.00 -16.83 -0.69
CA PHE A 395 -8.59 -15.51 -0.19
C PHE A 395 -7.14 -15.13 -0.49
N LYS A 396 -6.33 -16.08 -0.96
CA LYS A 396 -4.90 -15.91 -1.24
C LYS A 396 -4.53 -14.66 -2.06
N ASP A 397 -5.25 -14.39 -3.15
CA ASP A 397 -5.00 -13.20 -4.00
C ASP A 397 -5.37 -11.89 -3.30
N CYS A 398 -6.28 -11.94 -2.31
CA CYS A 398 -6.62 -10.81 -1.46
C CYS A 398 -5.45 -10.33 -0.60
N ASN A 399 -4.62 -11.28 -0.16
CA ASN A 399 -3.59 -11.07 0.86
C ASN A 399 -2.46 -10.13 0.40
N TRP A 400 -2.39 -9.85 -0.90
CA TRP A 400 -1.53 -8.82 -1.48
C TRP A 400 -2.02 -7.39 -1.22
N TYR A 401 -3.34 -7.20 -1.04
CA TYR A 401 -4.00 -5.90 -0.90
C TYR A 401 -4.46 -5.63 0.54
N ILE A 402 -5.03 -6.64 1.21
CA ILE A 402 -5.51 -6.58 2.59
C ILE A 402 -4.72 -7.62 3.41
N PRO A 403 -4.06 -7.25 4.52
CA PRO A 403 -3.42 -8.24 5.39
C PRO A 403 -4.46 -9.09 6.16
N PRO A 404 -4.45 -10.43 6.05
CA PRO A 404 -5.46 -11.31 6.69
C PRO A 404 -5.33 -11.41 8.21
N GLN A 405 -4.17 -11.07 8.77
CA GLN A 405 -3.81 -11.34 10.18
C GLN A 405 -4.85 -10.85 11.20
N LEU A 406 -5.39 -9.65 11.03
CA LEU A 406 -6.35 -9.07 11.99
C LEU A 406 -7.74 -9.75 11.92
N TYR A 407 -8.09 -10.30 10.75
CA TYR A 407 -9.33 -11.08 10.58
C TYR A 407 -9.16 -12.51 11.09
N PHE A 408 -7.97 -13.09 10.96
CA PHE A 408 -7.59 -14.36 11.61
C PHE A 408 -7.65 -14.26 13.14
N GLU A 409 -7.06 -13.22 13.73
CA GLU A 409 -7.10 -12.97 15.19
C GLU A 409 -8.54 -12.78 15.70
N SER A 410 -9.37 -12.09 14.94
CA SER A 410 -10.80 -11.90 15.24
C SER A 410 -11.59 -13.21 15.17
N CYS A 411 -11.44 -13.97 14.08
CA CYS A 411 -12.05 -15.28 13.91
C CYS A 411 -11.67 -16.26 15.03
N THR A 412 -10.39 -16.32 15.43
CA THR A 412 -9.97 -17.22 16.50
C THR A 412 -10.56 -16.84 17.85
N TYR A 413 -10.74 -15.53 18.12
CA TYR A 413 -11.44 -15.04 19.29
C TYR A 413 -12.90 -15.51 19.33
N ASP A 414 -13.66 -15.34 18.25
CA ASP A 414 -15.09 -15.70 18.20
C ASP A 414 -15.31 -17.20 18.26
N TYR A 415 -14.54 -17.96 17.48
CA TYR A 415 -14.63 -19.42 17.42
C TYR A 415 -14.34 -20.03 18.80
N CYS A 416 -13.35 -19.51 19.54
CA CYS A 416 -13.09 -19.92 20.92
C CYS A 416 -14.20 -19.50 21.90
N ASN A 417 -14.76 -18.29 21.79
CA ASN A 417 -15.77 -17.78 22.73
C ASN A 417 -17.15 -18.43 22.53
N THR A 418 -17.49 -18.85 21.31
CA THR A 418 -18.75 -19.53 20.97
C THR A 418 -18.69 -21.06 21.13
N GLY A 419 -17.48 -21.64 21.22
CA GLY A 419 -17.29 -23.09 21.29
C GLY A 419 -17.33 -23.78 19.93
N GLY A 420 -16.90 -23.09 18.88
CA GLY A 420 -16.76 -23.60 17.52
C GLY A 420 -17.98 -23.37 16.63
N ASP A 421 -18.65 -22.23 16.76
CA ASP A 421 -19.81 -21.91 15.93
C ASP A 421 -19.41 -21.56 14.48
N SER A 422 -19.94 -22.32 13.52
CA SER A 422 -19.76 -22.07 12.10
C SER A 422 -20.42 -20.78 11.61
N GLU A 423 -21.44 -20.25 12.29
CA GLU A 423 -22.04 -18.95 11.94
C GLU A 423 -21.00 -17.83 12.09
N GLN A 424 -20.24 -17.80 13.19
CA GLN A 424 -19.21 -16.78 13.40
C GLN A 424 -18.00 -16.92 12.46
N LEU A 425 -17.56 -18.15 12.16
CA LEU A 425 -16.54 -18.37 11.13
C LEU A 425 -16.98 -17.76 9.79
N CYS A 426 -18.24 -17.98 9.38
CA CYS A 426 -18.76 -17.44 8.14
C CYS A 426 -19.00 -15.91 8.17
N ASN A 427 -19.31 -15.34 9.33
CA ASN A 427 -19.40 -13.88 9.51
C ASN A 427 -18.02 -13.22 9.37
N ALA A 428 -16.97 -13.78 10.00
CA ALA A 428 -15.60 -13.29 9.86
C ALA A 428 -15.09 -13.39 8.40
N LEU A 429 -15.39 -14.50 7.71
CA LEU A 429 -15.07 -14.66 6.29
C LEU A 429 -15.81 -13.66 5.39
N ALA A 430 -17.08 -13.37 5.68
CA ALA A 430 -17.86 -12.38 4.95
C ALA A 430 -17.34 -10.95 5.14
N SER A 431 -16.86 -10.60 6.33
CA SER A 431 -16.22 -9.31 6.61
C SER A 431 -14.88 -9.14 5.87
N TYR A 432 -14.11 -10.21 5.72
CA TYR A 432 -12.88 -10.17 4.92
C TYR A 432 -13.15 -10.09 3.42
N ALA A 433 -14.12 -10.87 2.92
CA ALA A 433 -14.55 -10.80 1.52
C ALA A 433 -15.03 -9.39 1.13
N SER A 434 -15.81 -8.74 2.01
CA SER A 434 -16.30 -7.36 1.85
C SER A 434 -15.17 -6.35 1.56
N VAL A 435 -14.13 -6.31 2.41
CA VAL A 435 -12.98 -5.41 2.19
C VAL A 435 -12.13 -5.81 0.99
N CYS A 436 -12.12 -7.09 0.63
CA CYS A 436 -11.40 -7.61 -0.53
C CYS A 436 -12.03 -7.17 -1.87
N GLU A 437 -13.35 -7.36 -1.98
CA GLU A 437 -14.14 -6.93 -3.14
C GLU A 437 -14.10 -5.39 -3.27
N ALA A 438 -14.09 -4.67 -2.15
CA ALA A 438 -13.89 -3.21 -2.11
C ALA A 438 -12.49 -2.77 -2.59
N ALA A 439 -11.46 -3.61 -2.42
CA ALA A 439 -10.14 -3.41 -3.01
C ALA A 439 -10.07 -3.77 -4.51
N GLY A 440 -11.15 -4.31 -5.08
CA GLY A 440 -11.27 -4.66 -6.50
C GLY A 440 -10.80 -6.07 -6.85
N VAL A 441 -10.64 -6.95 -5.86
CA VAL A 441 -10.31 -8.37 -6.07
C VAL A 441 -11.59 -9.17 -6.35
N ASP A 442 -11.57 -10.01 -7.39
CA ASP A 442 -12.67 -10.93 -7.70
C ASP A 442 -12.42 -12.27 -6.98
N LEU A 443 -13.21 -12.55 -5.95
CA LEU A 443 -13.12 -13.79 -5.15
C LEU A 443 -13.94 -14.96 -5.71
N GLY A 444 -14.70 -14.75 -6.80
CA GLY A 444 -15.66 -15.73 -7.31
C GLY A 444 -16.72 -16.14 -6.28
N ASP A 445 -17.22 -17.37 -6.36
CA ASP A 445 -18.13 -17.92 -5.33
C ASP A 445 -17.33 -18.47 -4.15
N TRP A 446 -16.79 -17.56 -3.33
CA TRP A 446 -16.05 -17.93 -2.12
C TRP A 446 -16.95 -18.62 -1.09
N ARG A 447 -18.27 -18.37 -1.10
CA ARG A 447 -19.23 -18.99 -0.17
C ARG A 447 -19.42 -20.47 -0.45
N GLU A 448 -19.51 -20.88 -1.73
CA GLU A 448 -19.54 -22.30 -2.10
C GLU A 448 -18.22 -23.00 -1.74
N GLN A 449 -17.07 -22.35 -2.00
CA GLN A 449 -15.74 -22.90 -1.73
C GLN A 449 -15.44 -23.07 -0.23
N THR A 450 -15.90 -22.14 0.61
CA THR A 450 -15.69 -22.18 2.08
C THR A 450 -16.77 -22.96 2.83
N GLY A 451 -17.87 -23.36 2.18
CA GLY A 451 -19.03 -23.97 2.82
C GLY A 451 -19.95 -22.97 3.53
N CYS A 452 -19.66 -21.66 3.47
CA CYS A 452 -20.44 -20.57 4.07
C CYS A 452 -21.67 -20.17 3.24
N VAL A 453 -22.47 -21.18 2.89
CA VAL A 453 -23.72 -21.06 2.14
C VAL A 453 -24.84 -20.61 3.09
N GLU A 454 -25.56 -19.54 2.74
CA GLU A 454 -26.72 -19.10 3.53
C GLU A 454 -27.81 -20.19 3.58
N GLU A 455 -28.23 -20.60 4.79
CA GLU A 455 -29.41 -21.46 4.98
C GLU A 455 -30.70 -20.69 4.62
N SER A 456 -30.99 -20.62 3.32
CA SER A 456 -32.09 -19.80 2.81
C SER A 456 -33.47 -20.24 3.34
N LYS A 457 -34.17 -19.34 4.06
CA LYS A 457 -35.63 -19.35 4.15
C LYS A 457 -36.28 -18.01 4.52
N PHE A 458 -36.00 -16.98 3.73
CA PHE A 458 -36.89 -15.81 3.67
C PHE A 458 -38.18 -16.17 2.91
N ASP A 459 -39.20 -16.70 3.62
CA ASP A 459 -40.47 -17.09 2.99
C ASP A 459 -41.31 -15.85 2.63
N ILE A 460 -41.15 -15.36 1.41
CA ILE A 460 -41.88 -14.22 0.83
C ILE A 460 -43.41 -14.38 0.94
N ARG A 461 -43.93 -15.62 1.05
CA ARG A 461 -45.36 -15.90 1.26
C ARG A 461 -45.90 -15.43 2.61
N LYS A 462 -45.03 -15.10 3.57
CA LYS A 462 -45.41 -14.65 4.91
C LYS A 462 -45.73 -13.15 4.99
N TYR A 463 -45.35 -12.35 4.00
CA TYR A 463 -45.56 -10.88 3.97
C TYR A 463 -46.06 -10.34 2.62
N PRO A 464 -47.28 -10.70 2.18
CA PRO A 464 -47.85 -10.31 0.89
C PRO A 464 -48.18 -8.81 0.75
N HIS A 465 -47.92 -7.98 1.77
CA HIS A 465 -48.31 -6.57 1.81
C HIS A 465 -47.21 -5.59 1.41
N LEU A 466 -45.96 -6.04 1.24
CA LEU A 466 -44.81 -5.16 0.95
C LEU A 466 -44.62 -4.80 -0.54
N PHE A 467 -45.42 -5.37 -1.45
CA PHE A 467 -45.37 -5.06 -2.87
C PHE A 467 -46.75 -4.71 -3.43
N SER A 468 -47.08 -3.41 -3.42
CA SER A 468 -48.13 -2.84 -4.27
C SER A 468 -47.46 -2.20 -5.51
N PRO A 469 -47.84 -2.56 -6.74
CA PRO A 469 -47.06 -2.21 -7.92
C PRO A 469 -47.45 -0.83 -8.49
N PHE A 470 -46.51 0.13 -8.48
CA PHE A 470 -46.67 1.36 -9.25
C PHE A 470 -45.38 1.79 -9.98
N TYR A 471 -45.51 1.85 -11.31
CA TYR A 471 -44.64 2.48 -12.32
C TYR A 471 -43.21 1.94 -12.55
N ILE A 472 -43.13 1.04 -13.54
CA ILE A 472 -41.99 0.92 -14.47
C ILE A 472 -42.32 1.73 -15.73
N TRP A 473 -41.40 2.54 -16.24
CA TRP A 473 -41.43 3.06 -17.62
C TRP A 473 -40.01 3.26 -18.17
N ALA A 474 -39.72 2.64 -19.33
CA ALA A 474 -38.73 2.99 -20.38
C ALA A 474 -37.28 3.38 -19.99
N SER A 475 -36.19 3.08 -20.72
CA SER A 475 -35.91 2.45 -22.03
C SER A 475 -34.36 2.37 -22.13
N GLY A 476 -33.66 1.52 -22.89
CA GLY A 476 -33.98 0.58 -23.97
C GLY A 476 -32.67 0.18 -24.70
N SER A 477 -32.78 -0.69 -25.73
CA SER A 477 -31.84 -0.84 -26.88
C SER A 477 -30.42 -1.42 -26.59
N LEU A 478 -29.85 -2.43 -27.28
CA LEU A 478 -30.09 -3.15 -28.56
C LEU A 478 -29.56 -4.61 -28.48
N ALA A 479 -29.63 -5.51 -29.49
CA ALA A 479 -30.72 -5.93 -30.41
C ALA A 479 -30.20 -6.97 -31.46
N ARG A 480 -30.69 -8.23 -31.47
CA ARG A 480 -30.56 -9.19 -32.61
C ARG A 480 -31.74 -10.20 -32.57
N LEU A 481 -32.72 -10.14 -33.48
CA LEU A 481 -32.76 -10.55 -34.90
C LEU A 481 -33.08 -12.06 -35.15
N ARG A 482 -34.34 -12.29 -35.56
CA ARG A 482 -34.86 -13.36 -36.45
C ARG A 482 -34.66 -14.84 -36.06
N ARG A 483 -35.78 -15.54 -35.93
CA ARG A 483 -36.38 -16.32 -37.04
C ARG A 483 -37.92 -16.26 -36.97
N ARG A 484 -38.57 -16.23 -38.13
CA ARG A 484 -40.01 -16.51 -38.26
C ARG A 484 -40.18 -18.00 -38.56
N HIS A 485 -41.26 -18.59 -38.05
CA HIS A 485 -42.21 -19.26 -38.94
C HIS A 485 -43.63 -18.89 -38.54
#